data_AF-A0A1Z4BSA8-F1
#
_entry.id   AF-A0A1Z4BSA8-F1
#
_cell.length_a   1.000
_cell.length_b   1.000
_cell.length_c   1.000
_cell.angle_alpha   90.00
_cell.angle_beta   90.00
_cell.angle_gamma   90.00
#
_symmetry.space_group_name_H-M   'P 1'
#
loop_
_entity.id
_entity.type
_entity.pdbx_description
1 polymer ?
#
loop_
_entity_poly.entity_id
_entity_poly.type
_entity_poly.pdbx_seq_one_letter_code
_entity_poly.pdbx_strand_id
1 'polypeptide(L)'
;MTTIEIPKFIEKYKAFEREGGMIDFRIFQLDTEQDDTPYQKHLAVAQQTLISVAEEVNTRLDRIAAKSKINRKKLFTMDYDFGVLKDSGKEISVQDFMGWQYEEVSGRIILSGEKLHNRYFYYDDKEVPEKAVAMTEEDLKKEAFAYAFFQPRYSFMFRQSNFEKGNFFLDFCRLLFTDISQIEVYRWSTDSSNYFDEGKKWRGSFFWTVYNPCRYWYIGIIASTTD
;
A
#
# COMPACT_ATOMS: atom_id res chain seq x y z
N MET A 1 2.41 21.96 3.13
CA MET A 1 2.61 20.50 2.97
C MET A 1 3.87 20.25 2.16
N THR A 2 4.80 19.46 2.71
CA THR A 2 6.11 19.20 2.10
C THR A 2 6.34 17.70 1.97
N THR A 3 6.84 17.25 0.83
CA THR A 3 7.25 15.85 0.64
C THR A 3 8.50 15.54 1.47
N ILE A 4 8.49 14.42 2.17
CA ILE A 4 9.59 13.97 3.01
C ILE A 4 10.32 12.82 2.31
N GLU A 5 11.65 12.91 2.28
CA GLU A 5 12.51 11.79 1.91
C GLU A 5 13.12 11.14 3.15
N ILE A 6 12.99 9.81 3.26
CA ILE A 6 13.56 9.05 4.36
C ILE A 6 14.56 8.08 3.75
N PRO A 7 15.88 8.35 3.84
CA PRO A 7 16.88 7.56 3.12
C PRO A 7 16.77 6.04 3.35
N LYS A 8 16.57 5.62 4.61
CA LYS A 8 16.40 4.20 4.96
C LYS A 8 15.14 3.58 4.37
N PHE A 9 14.03 4.33 4.34
CA PHE A 9 12.81 3.86 3.70
C PHE A 9 12.99 3.77 2.20
N ILE A 10 13.59 4.78 1.55
CA ILE A 10 13.85 4.80 0.11
C ILE A 10 14.71 3.59 -0.30
N GLU A 11 15.73 3.24 0.48
CA GLU A 11 16.54 2.05 0.24
C GLU A 11 15.71 0.75 0.32
N LYS A 12 14.90 0.61 1.38
CA LYS A 12 14.02 -0.55 1.59
C LYS A 12 12.92 -0.63 0.52
N TYR A 13 12.37 0.51 0.11
CA TYR A 13 11.36 0.65 -0.94
C TYR A 13 11.93 0.25 -2.30
N LYS A 14 13.14 0.70 -2.64
CA LYS A 14 13.83 0.24 -3.85
C LYS A 14 14.10 -1.27 -3.82
N ALA A 15 14.35 -1.85 -2.64
CA ALA A 15 14.47 -3.30 -2.52
C ALA A 15 13.12 -3.99 -2.78
N PHE A 16 12.03 -3.48 -2.20
CA PHE A 16 10.68 -3.94 -2.45
C PHE A 16 10.29 -3.90 -3.93
N GLU A 17 10.57 -2.79 -4.63
CA GLU A 17 10.31 -2.65 -6.07
C GLU A 17 11.13 -3.64 -6.91
N ARG A 18 12.41 -3.88 -6.55
CA ARG A 18 13.26 -4.88 -7.23
C ARG A 18 12.71 -6.31 -7.09
N GLU A 19 12.07 -6.61 -5.97
CA GLU A 19 11.41 -7.90 -5.73
C GLU A 19 10.01 -7.98 -6.35
N GLY A 20 9.61 -6.95 -7.12
CA GLY A 20 8.35 -6.92 -7.88
C GLY A 20 7.22 -6.16 -7.20
N GLY A 21 7.46 -5.52 -6.06
CA GLY A 21 6.47 -4.71 -5.33
C GLY A 21 5.85 -3.60 -6.18
N MET A 22 4.53 -3.40 -6.05
CA MET A 22 3.74 -2.47 -6.88
C MET A 22 2.83 -1.54 -6.05
N ILE A 23 3.33 -1.05 -4.92
CA ILE A 23 2.62 -0.08 -4.07
C ILE A 23 3.38 1.24 -4.13
N ASP A 24 2.69 2.31 -4.47
CA ASP A 24 3.22 3.67 -4.44
C ASP A 24 3.02 4.28 -3.04
N PHE A 25 4.12 4.78 -2.47
CA PHE A 25 4.09 5.53 -1.20
C PHE A 25 4.47 6.98 -1.46
N ARG A 26 3.75 7.92 -0.83
CA ARG A 26 4.08 9.34 -0.80
C ARG A 26 4.02 9.83 0.64
N ILE A 27 5.08 10.46 1.12
CA ILE A 27 5.22 10.82 2.54
C ILE A 27 5.26 12.34 2.63
N PHE A 28 4.44 12.89 3.52
CA PHE A 28 4.20 14.31 3.64
C PHE A 28 4.30 14.79 5.08
N GLN A 29 4.85 15.98 5.27
CA GLN A 29 4.68 16.76 6.49
C GLN A 29 3.59 17.81 6.25
N LEU A 30 2.61 17.87 7.15
CA LEU A 30 1.66 18.98 7.17
C LEU A 30 2.20 20.08 8.07
N ASP A 31 2.00 21.33 7.66
CA ASP A 31 2.35 22.48 8.47
C ASP A 31 1.32 22.57 9.60
N THR A 32 1.77 22.44 10.84
CA THR A 32 0.94 22.18 12.03
C THR A 32 0.09 23.37 12.50
N GLU A 33 0.08 24.48 11.75
CA GLU A 33 -0.64 25.70 12.12
C GLU A 33 -2.13 25.69 11.73
N GLN A 34 -2.60 24.65 11.03
CA GLN A 34 -4.01 24.53 10.64
C GLN A 34 -4.83 23.74 11.66
N ASP A 35 -5.89 24.38 12.16
CA ASP A 35 -7.00 23.80 12.96
C ASP A 35 -7.87 22.79 12.15
N ASP A 36 -7.28 22.15 11.15
CA ASP A 36 -7.96 21.17 10.31
C ASP A 36 -8.27 19.90 11.10
N THR A 37 -9.48 19.37 10.87
CA THR A 37 -9.91 18.07 11.38
C THR A 37 -9.03 16.94 10.81
N PRO A 38 -8.95 15.77 11.47
CA PRO A 38 -8.20 14.63 10.94
C PRO A 38 -8.65 14.25 9.52
N TYR A 39 -9.96 14.25 9.26
CA TYR A 39 -10.52 14.03 7.92
C TYR A 39 -9.93 14.99 6.87
N GLN A 40 -9.90 16.29 7.16
CA GLN A 40 -9.38 17.30 6.22
C GLN A 40 -7.89 17.10 5.94
N LYS A 41 -7.10 16.76 6.97
CA LYS A 41 -5.67 16.45 6.85
C LYS A 41 -5.46 15.21 5.97
N HIS A 42 -6.20 14.14 6.24
CA HIS A 42 -6.15 12.91 5.45
C HIS A 42 -6.65 13.13 4.01
N LEU A 43 -7.66 13.98 3.78
CA LEU A 43 -8.15 14.34 2.44
C LEU A 43 -7.09 15.13 1.65
N ALA A 44 -6.44 16.11 2.27
CA ALA A 44 -5.38 16.88 1.62
C ALA A 44 -4.22 15.96 1.21
N VAL A 45 -3.86 15.00 2.06
CA VAL A 45 -2.85 13.98 1.77
C VAL A 45 -3.30 13.08 0.61
N ALA A 46 -4.56 12.65 0.59
CA ALA A 46 -5.10 11.83 -0.49
C ALA A 46 -5.03 12.59 -1.84
N GLN A 47 -5.48 13.84 -1.86
CA GLN A 47 -5.41 14.69 -3.06
C GLN A 47 -3.96 14.84 -3.55
N GLN A 48 -3.04 15.17 -2.66
CA GLN A 48 -1.63 15.36 -3.02
C GLN A 48 -0.96 14.06 -3.49
N THR A 49 -1.38 12.92 -2.95
CA THR A 49 -0.91 11.60 -3.40
C THR A 49 -1.29 11.36 -4.86
N LEU A 50 -2.55 11.59 -5.24
CA LEU A 50 -2.99 11.45 -6.63
C LEU A 50 -2.30 12.45 -7.57
N ILE A 51 -2.13 13.71 -7.14
CA ILE A 51 -1.39 14.72 -7.90
C ILE A 51 0.03 14.24 -8.18
N SER A 52 0.76 13.86 -7.13
CA SER A 52 2.17 13.45 -7.24
C SER A 52 2.35 12.23 -8.13
N VAL A 53 1.47 11.23 -8.03
CA VAL A 53 1.55 10.02 -8.85
C VAL A 53 1.18 10.35 -10.30
N ALA A 54 0.14 11.16 -10.53
CA ALA A 54 -0.24 11.57 -11.88
C ALA A 54 0.87 12.37 -12.57
N GLU A 55 1.52 13.29 -11.86
CA GLU A 55 2.67 14.03 -12.37
C GLU A 55 3.79 13.08 -12.79
N GLU A 56 4.14 12.09 -11.95
CA GLU A 56 5.19 11.12 -12.25
C GLU A 56 4.84 10.26 -13.47
N VAL A 57 3.64 9.66 -13.48
CA VAL A 57 3.17 8.77 -14.56
C VAL A 57 3.09 9.54 -15.88
N ASN A 58 2.46 10.71 -15.88
CA ASN A 58 2.27 11.52 -17.09
C ASN A 58 3.62 12.03 -17.61
N THR A 59 4.51 12.52 -16.74
CA THR A 59 5.87 12.95 -17.13
C THR A 59 6.67 11.80 -17.75
N ARG A 60 6.58 10.59 -17.19
CA ARG A 60 7.24 9.41 -17.76
C ARG A 60 6.71 9.10 -19.16
N LEU A 61 5.39 9.16 -19.36
CA LEU A 61 4.75 8.92 -20.65
C LEU A 61 5.05 10.02 -21.67
N ASP A 62 5.19 11.28 -21.24
CA ASP A 62 5.64 12.38 -22.10
C ASP A 62 7.06 12.14 -22.64
N ARG A 63 7.98 11.69 -21.77
CA ARG A 63 9.35 11.33 -22.18
C ARG A 63 9.35 10.16 -23.17
N ILE A 64 8.52 9.15 -22.95
CA ILE A 64 8.38 8.02 -23.88
C ILE A 64 7.79 8.48 -25.22
N ALA A 65 6.74 9.30 -25.20
CA ALA A 65 6.12 9.85 -26.40
C ALA A 65 7.13 10.64 -27.24
N ALA A 66 7.92 11.50 -26.59
CA ALA A 66 8.96 12.29 -27.23
C ALA A 66 10.07 11.40 -27.83
N LYS A 67 10.58 10.43 -27.05
CA LYS A 67 11.66 9.53 -27.47
C LYS A 67 11.23 8.62 -28.63
N SER A 68 10.01 8.10 -28.58
CA SER A 68 9.46 7.16 -29.58
C SER A 68 8.69 7.86 -30.71
N LYS A 69 8.61 9.19 -30.72
CA LYS A 69 7.83 10.00 -31.68
C LYS A 69 6.37 9.56 -31.81
N ILE A 70 5.78 9.12 -30.69
CA ILE A 70 4.38 8.71 -30.61
C ILE A 70 3.55 9.94 -30.25
N ASN A 71 2.38 10.11 -30.86
CA ASN A 71 1.43 11.15 -30.44
C ASN A 71 0.99 10.90 -28.99
N ARG A 72 1.27 11.84 -28.08
CA ARG A 72 0.97 11.73 -26.65
C ARG A 72 -0.50 11.42 -26.35
N LYS A 73 -1.44 11.89 -27.18
CA LYS A 73 -2.88 11.60 -27.05
C LYS A 73 -3.24 10.13 -27.24
N LYS A 74 -2.35 9.31 -27.80
CA LYS A 74 -2.53 7.86 -27.95
C LYS A 74 -2.07 7.07 -26.72
N LEU A 75 -1.34 7.71 -25.80
CA LEU A 75 -0.90 7.08 -24.57
C LEU A 75 -1.89 7.37 -23.45
N PHE A 76 -1.93 6.47 -22.47
CA PHE A 76 -2.65 6.67 -21.22
C PHE A 76 -2.34 8.04 -20.61
N THR A 77 -3.33 8.67 -19.99
CA THR A 77 -3.13 9.88 -19.18
C THR A 77 -3.78 9.63 -17.85
N MET A 78 -2.98 9.63 -16.79
CA MET A 78 -3.52 9.51 -15.45
C MET A 78 -4.29 10.78 -15.13
N ASP A 79 -5.52 10.61 -14.65
CA ASP A 79 -6.43 11.68 -14.27
C ASP A 79 -7.18 11.31 -12.99
N TYR A 80 -7.77 12.30 -12.32
CA TYR A 80 -8.44 12.14 -11.04
C TYR A 80 -9.64 13.10 -10.88
N ASP A 81 -10.62 12.66 -10.10
CA ASP A 81 -11.82 13.43 -9.75
C ASP A 81 -11.87 13.68 -8.23
N PHE A 82 -11.56 14.91 -7.83
CA PHE A 82 -11.65 15.30 -6.43
C PHE A 82 -13.07 15.46 -5.92
N GLY A 83 -14.06 15.64 -6.79
CA GLY A 83 -15.47 15.62 -6.41
C GLY A 83 -15.86 14.24 -5.88
N VAL A 84 -15.44 13.18 -6.56
CA VAL A 84 -15.61 11.79 -6.10
C VAL A 84 -14.81 11.53 -4.82
N LEU A 85 -13.57 12.04 -4.73
CA LEU A 85 -12.71 11.80 -3.57
C LEU A 85 -13.22 12.46 -2.29
N LYS A 86 -13.68 13.72 -2.39
CA LYS A 86 -13.90 14.64 -1.25
C LYS A 86 -14.72 14.04 -0.11
N ASP A 87 -15.76 13.29 -0.43
CA ASP A 87 -16.72 12.74 0.54
C ASP A 87 -16.63 11.21 0.67
N SER A 88 -15.57 10.60 0.11
CA SER A 88 -15.40 9.14 0.08
C SER A 88 -14.58 8.57 1.24
N GLY A 89 -13.92 9.42 2.02
CA GLY A 89 -13.01 9.01 3.08
C GLY A 89 -13.74 8.28 4.20
N LYS A 90 -13.21 7.13 4.61
CA LYS A 90 -13.69 6.40 5.80
C LYS A 90 -12.52 6.02 6.68
N GLU A 91 -12.57 6.43 7.94
CA GLU A 91 -11.66 5.93 8.97
C GLU A 91 -11.86 4.42 9.15
N ILE A 92 -10.76 3.67 9.19
CA ILE A 92 -10.76 2.22 9.34
C ILE A 92 -9.80 1.80 10.45
N SER A 93 -10.05 0.62 11.02
CA SER A 93 -9.16 0.05 12.04
C SER A 93 -7.82 -0.38 11.43
N VAL A 94 -6.81 -0.55 12.30
CA VAL A 94 -5.51 -1.14 11.91
C VAL A 94 -5.71 -2.55 11.34
N GLN A 95 -6.59 -3.36 11.93
CA GLN A 95 -6.92 -4.69 11.44
C GLN A 95 -7.54 -4.66 10.03
N ASP A 96 -8.46 -3.72 9.76
CA ASP A 96 -9.06 -3.56 8.42
C ASP A 96 -8.04 -3.06 7.40
N PHE A 97 -7.10 -2.21 7.83
CA PHE A 97 -6.02 -1.71 6.98
C PHE A 97 -5.00 -2.80 6.64
N MET A 98 -4.57 -3.58 7.63
CA MET A 98 -3.58 -4.62 7.44
C MET A 98 -4.16 -5.86 6.75
N GLY A 99 -5.44 -6.15 6.99
CA GLY A 99 -6.15 -7.31 6.43
C GLY A 99 -5.89 -8.59 7.22
N TRP A 100 -6.40 -9.72 6.70
CA TRP A 100 -6.37 -11.01 7.40
C TRP A 100 -4.96 -11.54 7.71
N GLN A 101 -3.95 -11.07 6.99
CA GLN A 101 -2.56 -11.51 7.17
C GLN A 101 -1.90 -10.94 8.42
N TYR A 102 -2.54 -10.00 9.12
CA TYR A 102 -2.00 -9.42 10.35
C TYR A 102 -2.86 -9.82 11.53
N GLU A 103 -2.24 -10.34 12.58
CA GLU A 103 -2.90 -10.57 13.86
C GLU A 103 -2.54 -9.42 14.82
N GLU A 104 -3.51 -8.54 15.08
CA GLU A 104 -3.28 -7.33 15.88
C GLU A 104 -2.78 -7.60 17.30
N VAL A 105 -3.27 -8.66 17.96
CA VAL A 105 -2.92 -8.99 19.35
C VAL A 105 -1.44 -9.32 19.52
N SER A 106 -0.86 -10.08 18.58
CA SER A 106 0.55 -10.48 18.65
C SER A 106 1.47 -9.63 17.77
N GLY A 107 0.89 -8.88 16.83
CA GLY A 107 1.62 -8.18 15.77
C GLY A 107 2.28 -9.12 14.76
N ARG A 108 1.92 -10.41 14.72
CA ARG A 108 2.51 -11.40 13.82
C ARG A 108 1.82 -11.38 12.46
N ILE A 109 2.59 -11.80 11.45
CA ILE A 109 2.13 -11.93 10.07
C ILE A 109 1.84 -13.38 9.75
N ILE A 110 0.74 -13.59 9.04
CA ILE A 110 0.28 -14.87 8.53
C ILE A 110 0.56 -14.93 7.03
N LEU A 111 1.24 -15.98 6.61
CA LEU A 111 1.65 -16.23 5.23
C LEU A 111 1.19 -17.62 4.78
N SER A 112 1.07 -17.82 3.47
CA SER A 112 0.82 -19.14 2.91
C SER A 112 2.06 -20.03 3.09
N GLY A 113 1.84 -21.32 3.37
CA GLY A 113 2.89 -22.31 3.51
C GLY A 113 3.62 -22.57 2.19
N GLU A 114 4.95 -22.65 2.26
CA GLU A 114 5.80 -22.99 1.12
C GLU A 114 5.75 -24.49 0.80
N LYS A 115 5.68 -25.34 1.83
CA LYS A 115 5.66 -26.81 1.70
C LYS A 115 4.25 -27.37 1.83
N LEU A 116 3.45 -26.79 2.72
CA LEU A 116 2.06 -27.18 2.94
C LEU A 116 1.15 -26.19 2.23
N HIS A 117 1.01 -26.38 0.92
CA HIS A 117 0.16 -25.54 0.07
C HIS A 117 -1.28 -25.46 0.61
N ASN A 118 -1.93 -24.31 0.39
CA ASN A 118 -3.28 -24.00 0.86
C ASN A 118 -3.45 -24.03 2.39
N ARG A 119 -2.36 -23.94 3.14
CA ARG A 119 -2.38 -23.70 4.58
C ARG A 119 -1.65 -22.40 4.89
N TYR A 120 -2.01 -21.82 6.01
CA TYR A 120 -1.49 -20.54 6.46
C TYR A 120 -0.76 -20.73 7.78
N PHE A 121 0.33 -19.99 7.96
CA PHE A 121 1.20 -20.10 9.12
C PHE A 121 1.63 -18.71 9.54
N TYR A 122 1.83 -18.50 10.83
CA TYR A 122 2.61 -17.34 11.24
C TYR A 122 4.01 -17.44 10.65
N TYR A 123 4.55 -16.31 10.24
CA TYR A 123 5.80 -16.22 9.48
C TYR A 123 7.00 -16.87 10.20
N ASP A 124 6.97 -16.90 11.53
CA ASP A 124 7.98 -17.45 12.44
C ASP A 124 7.65 -18.84 13.01
N ASP A 125 6.51 -19.43 12.63
CA ASP A 125 6.19 -20.81 12.98
C ASP A 125 6.80 -21.82 12.00
N LYS A 126 7.01 -23.05 12.49
CA LYS A 126 7.33 -24.19 11.62
C LYS A 126 6.09 -24.58 10.82
N GLU A 127 6.28 -24.85 9.53
CA GLU A 127 5.21 -25.37 8.65
C GLU A 127 4.92 -26.85 8.93
N VAL A 128 4.16 -27.09 10.01
CA VAL A 128 3.64 -28.41 10.39
C VAL A 128 2.12 -28.31 10.57
N PRO A 129 1.34 -29.37 10.27
CA PRO A 129 -0.12 -29.34 10.31
C PRO A 129 -0.73 -28.74 11.59
N GLU A 130 -0.10 -28.97 12.73
CA GLU A 130 -0.56 -28.56 14.07
C GLU A 130 -0.40 -27.06 14.32
N LYS A 131 0.39 -26.37 13.49
CA LYS A 131 0.65 -24.93 13.54
C LYS A 131 -0.09 -24.16 12.45
N ALA A 132 -0.89 -24.85 11.63
CA ALA A 132 -1.67 -24.19 10.60
C ALA A 132 -2.75 -23.30 11.23
N VAL A 133 -2.82 -22.05 10.79
CA VAL A 133 -3.90 -21.13 11.13
C VAL A 133 -5.10 -21.43 10.25
N ALA A 134 -6.25 -21.67 10.88
CA ALA A 134 -7.50 -21.88 10.16
C ALA A 134 -7.98 -20.54 9.57
N MET A 135 -8.27 -20.53 8.27
CA MET A 135 -8.81 -19.37 7.56
C MET A 135 -10.13 -19.76 6.89
N THR A 136 -11.15 -18.91 7.03
CA THR A 136 -12.40 -19.04 6.27
C THR A 136 -12.26 -18.38 4.90
N GLU A 137 -13.14 -18.71 3.95
CA GLU A 137 -13.18 -18.01 2.66
C GLU A 137 -13.49 -16.51 2.85
N GLU A 138 -14.32 -16.17 3.83
CA GLU A 138 -14.65 -14.80 4.20
C GLU A 138 -13.43 -14.03 4.72
N ASP A 139 -12.53 -14.68 5.46
CA ASP A 139 -11.30 -14.03 5.93
C ASP A 139 -10.36 -13.71 4.77
N LEU A 140 -10.21 -14.64 3.83
CA LEU A 140 -9.32 -14.46 2.67
C LEU A 140 -9.80 -13.35 1.73
N LYS A 141 -11.09 -13.00 1.75
CA LYS A 141 -11.66 -11.87 0.99
C LYS A 141 -11.33 -10.50 1.60
N LYS A 142 -10.78 -10.44 2.82
CA LYS A 142 -10.36 -9.18 3.47
C LYS A 142 -8.98 -8.75 2.98
N GLU A 143 -8.86 -8.60 1.67
CA GLU A 143 -7.66 -8.13 1.00
C GLU A 143 -7.42 -6.65 1.36
N ALA A 144 -6.22 -6.35 1.83
CA ALA A 144 -5.84 -5.01 2.27
C ALA A 144 -4.33 -4.79 2.10
N PHE A 145 -3.70 -3.96 2.94
CA PHE A 145 -2.32 -3.53 2.75
C PHE A 145 -1.32 -4.69 2.74
N ALA A 146 -1.41 -5.63 3.69
CA ALA A 146 -0.50 -6.78 3.72
C ALA A 146 -0.67 -7.65 2.46
N TYR A 147 -1.91 -7.82 1.99
CA TYR A 147 -2.21 -8.56 0.76
C TYR A 147 -1.55 -7.92 -0.45
N ALA A 148 -1.78 -6.62 -0.63
CA ALA A 148 -1.16 -5.86 -1.71
C ALA A 148 0.38 -5.93 -1.66
N PHE A 149 0.96 -6.00 -0.46
CA PHE A 149 2.40 -6.10 -0.27
C PHE A 149 2.95 -7.47 -0.68
N PHE A 150 2.29 -8.55 -0.29
CA PHE A 150 2.76 -9.92 -0.51
C PHE A 150 2.36 -10.52 -1.87
N GLN A 151 1.49 -9.86 -2.65
CA GLN A 151 0.98 -10.38 -3.93
C GLN A 151 1.41 -9.59 -5.18
N PRO A 152 2.71 -9.33 -5.42
CA PRO A 152 3.10 -8.72 -6.69
C PRO A 152 2.86 -9.65 -7.88
N ARG A 153 2.66 -9.03 -9.06
CA ARG A 153 2.38 -9.64 -10.38
C ARG A 153 3.26 -10.85 -10.68
N TYR A 154 4.56 -10.67 -10.48
CA TYR A 154 5.55 -11.75 -10.49
C TYR A 154 5.78 -12.07 -9.01
N SER A 155 5.19 -13.16 -8.53
CA SER A 155 5.33 -13.69 -7.17
C SER A 155 6.66 -13.25 -6.57
N PHE A 156 6.61 -12.42 -5.51
CA PHE A 156 7.76 -11.80 -4.84
C PHE A 156 8.95 -12.75 -4.92
N MET A 157 10.00 -12.42 -5.68
CA MET A 157 10.92 -13.42 -6.24
C MET A 157 11.71 -14.21 -5.17
N PHE A 158 11.04 -15.21 -4.60
CA PHE A 158 11.37 -16.63 -4.64
C PHE A 158 12.76 -17.05 -4.18
N ARG A 159 13.27 -16.54 -3.05
CA ARG A 159 14.31 -17.25 -2.26
C ARG A 159 14.18 -17.11 -0.74
N GLN A 160 13.24 -16.32 -0.26
CA GLN A 160 13.08 -16.04 1.16
C GLN A 160 12.05 -16.97 1.77
N SER A 161 12.43 -17.60 2.88
CA SER A 161 11.53 -18.31 3.77
C SER A 161 10.40 -17.41 4.28
N ASN A 162 9.29 -17.99 4.73
CA ASN A 162 8.23 -17.25 5.41
C ASN A 162 8.77 -16.36 6.54
N PHE A 163 9.79 -16.82 7.28
CA PHE A 163 10.44 -16.03 8.31
C PHE A 163 11.08 -14.74 7.76
N GLU A 164 11.81 -14.84 6.65
CA GLU A 164 12.45 -13.68 6.01
C GLU A 164 11.42 -12.73 5.40
N LYS A 165 10.38 -13.25 4.75
CA LYS A 165 9.28 -12.45 4.18
C LYS A 165 8.54 -11.65 5.26
N GLY A 166 8.15 -12.31 6.35
CA GLY A 166 7.46 -11.64 7.46
C GLY A 166 8.32 -10.59 8.14
N ASN A 167 9.60 -10.89 8.40
CA ASN A 167 10.52 -9.88 8.94
C ASN A 167 10.73 -8.70 7.98
N PHE A 168 10.83 -8.95 6.68
CA PHE A 168 10.96 -7.88 5.69
C PHE A 168 9.77 -6.92 5.74
N PHE A 169 8.54 -7.45 5.77
CA PHE A 169 7.32 -6.67 5.90
C PHE A 169 7.23 -5.91 7.22
N LEU A 170 7.51 -6.57 8.35
CA LEU A 170 7.46 -5.92 9.66
C LEU A 170 8.50 -4.80 9.77
N ASP A 171 9.71 -5.00 9.26
CA ASP A 171 10.72 -3.94 9.18
C ASP A 171 10.29 -2.79 8.28
N PHE A 172 9.65 -3.09 7.15
CA PHE A 172 9.08 -2.08 6.25
C PHE A 172 8.02 -1.25 6.97
N CYS A 173 7.10 -1.90 7.69
CA CYS A 173 6.07 -1.26 8.50
C CYS A 173 6.67 -0.43 9.64
N ARG A 174 7.70 -0.91 10.34
CA ARG A 174 8.39 -0.13 11.39
C ARG A 174 9.02 1.15 10.85
N LEU A 175 9.58 1.12 9.63
CA LEU A 175 10.16 2.31 9.00
C LEU A 175 9.09 3.37 8.66
N LEU A 176 7.91 2.96 8.22
CA LEU A 176 6.80 3.86 7.86
C LEU A 176 5.97 4.30 9.08
N PHE A 177 5.56 3.34 9.89
CA PHE A 177 4.52 3.52 10.90
C PHE A 177 5.09 3.68 12.32
N THR A 178 6.36 3.31 12.52
CA THR A 178 6.98 3.23 13.86
C THR A 178 6.25 2.22 14.74
N ASP A 179 5.11 2.61 15.31
CA ASP A 179 4.18 1.73 16.02
C ASP A 179 2.89 1.59 15.22
N ILE A 180 2.67 0.40 14.69
CA ILE A 180 1.50 0.06 13.87
C ILE A 180 0.19 0.21 14.67
N SER A 181 0.21 -0.02 15.98
CA SER A 181 -1.02 0.02 16.81
C SER A 181 -1.55 1.43 17.05
N GLN A 182 -0.74 2.45 16.76
CA GLN A 182 -1.05 3.86 17.06
C GLN A 182 -1.38 4.68 15.81
N ILE A 183 -1.36 4.08 14.62
CA ILE A 183 -1.62 4.82 13.38
C ILE A 183 -3.12 5.10 13.22
N GLU A 184 -3.41 6.26 12.62
CA GLU A 184 -4.75 6.58 12.14
C GLU A 184 -4.80 6.31 10.63
N VAL A 185 -5.84 5.62 10.16
CA VAL A 185 -5.95 5.18 8.76
C VAL A 185 -7.29 5.58 8.17
N TYR A 186 -7.23 6.19 6.99
CA TYR A 186 -8.38 6.43 6.14
C TYR A 186 -8.28 5.60 4.87
N ARG A 187 -9.39 5.01 4.46
CA ARG A 187 -9.58 4.42 3.13
C ARG A 187 -10.37 5.39 2.25
N TRP A 188 -9.98 5.47 0.99
CA TRP A 188 -10.56 6.38 0.00
C TRP A 188 -11.18 5.60 -1.16
N SER A 189 -12.07 6.25 -1.90
CA SER A 189 -12.62 5.65 -3.12
C SER A 189 -11.54 5.46 -4.18
N THR A 190 -11.50 4.28 -4.79
CA THR A 190 -10.67 4.02 -5.96
C THR A 190 -11.36 4.41 -7.26
N ASP A 191 -12.59 4.92 -7.22
CA ASP A 191 -13.28 5.52 -8.36
C ASP A 191 -12.85 6.97 -8.64
N SER A 192 -12.03 7.55 -7.75
CA SER A 192 -11.54 8.92 -7.89
C SER A 192 -10.39 9.08 -8.89
N SER A 193 -9.89 8.01 -9.52
CA SER A 193 -8.82 8.08 -10.51
C SER A 193 -8.80 6.86 -11.41
N ASN A 194 -8.48 7.08 -12.69
CA ASN A 194 -8.28 6.01 -13.65
C ASN A 194 -6.99 5.17 -13.42
N TYR A 195 -6.15 5.58 -12.46
CA TYR A 195 -5.01 4.78 -12.01
C TYR A 195 -5.44 3.39 -11.52
N PHE A 196 -6.61 3.30 -10.89
CA PHE A 196 -7.12 2.09 -10.26
C PHE A 196 -7.87 1.17 -11.24
N ASP A 197 -8.16 1.62 -12.47
CA ASP A 197 -9.08 0.90 -13.37
C ASP A 197 -8.59 -0.48 -13.77
N GLU A 198 -7.27 -0.64 -13.95
CA GLU A 198 -6.69 -1.94 -14.23
C GLU A 198 -6.73 -2.84 -12.99
N GLY A 199 -6.32 -2.35 -11.82
CA GLY A 199 -6.35 -3.15 -10.60
C GLY A 199 -7.74 -3.67 -10.22
N LYS A 200 -8.80 -2.87 -10.45
CA LYS A 200 -10.20 -3.29 -10.24
C LYS A 200 -10.63 -4.51 -11.07
N LYS A 201 -9.97 -4.76 -12.20
CA LYS A 201 -10.25 -5.91 -13.07
C LYS A 201 -9.49 -7.17 -12.65
N TRP A 202 -8.44 -7.02 -11.86
CA TRP A 202 -7.48 -8.09 -11.55
C TRP A 202 -7.42 -8.37 -10.05
N ARG A 203 -6.34 -7.93 -9.37
CA ARG A 203 -6.00 -8.34 -8.00
C ARG A 203 -6.40 -7.32 -6.93
N GLY A 204 -7.17 -6.31 -7.31
CA GLY A 204 -7.65 -5.27 -6.40
C GLY A 204 -7.07 -3.88 -6.68
N SER A 205 -7.67 -2.90 -6.02
CA SER A 205 -7.20 -1.52 -6.04
C SER A 205 -7.41 -0.93 -4.68
N PHE A 206 -6.40 -0.20 -4.24
CA PHE A 206 -6.36 0.28 -2.87
C PHE A 206 -5.88 1.71 -2.80
N PHE A 207 -6.53 2.48 -1.95
CA PHE A 207 -6.15 3.85 -1.66
C PHE A 207 -6.36 4.13 -0.17
N TRP A 208 -5.25 4.37 0.51
CA TRP A 208 -5.23 4.73 1.92
C TRP A 208 -4.41 5.98 2.18
N THR A 209 -4.74 6.66 3.27
CA THR A 209 -3.84 7.61 3.92
C THR A 209 -3.64 7.23 5.37
N VAL A 210 -2.41 7.32 5.84
CA VAL A 210 -2.00 6.91 7.19
C VAL A 210 -1.34 8.09 7.87
N TYR A 211 -1.74 8.40 9.09
CA TYR A 211 -1.03 9.33 9.97
C TYR A 211 -0.22 8.52 10.98
N ASN A 212 1.07 8.82 11.09
CA ASN A 212 1.93 8.25 12.13
C ASN A 212 2.22 9.33 13.19
N PRO A 213 1.68 9.16 14.42
CA PRO A 213 1.76 10.18 15.47
C PRO A 213 3.15 10.30 16.10
N CYS A 214 4.01 9.29 15.99
CA CYS A 214 5.37 9.35 16.54
C CYS A 214 6.27 10.29 15.73
N ARG A 215 5.99 10.45 14.43
CA ARG A 215 6.80 11.24 13.49
C ARG A 215 6.09 12.49 12.98
N TYR A 216 4.79 12.62 13.25
CA TYR A 216 3.96 13.72 12.78
C TYR A 216 3.94 13.87 11.26
N TRP A 217 3.97 12.73 10.55
CA TRP A 217 3.91 12.68 9.10
C TRP A 217 2.68 11.91 8.61
N TYR A 218 2.32 12.17 7.36
CA TYR A 218 1.22 11.53 6.68
C TYR A 218 1.76 10.75 5.49
N ILE A 219 1.15 9.61 5.21
CA ILE A 219 1.59 8.69 4.17
C ILE A 219 0.39 8.41 3.28
N GLY A 220 0.47 8.80 2.02
CA GLY A 220 -0.41 8.32 0.98
C GLY A 220 0.08 6.97 0.45
N ILE A 221 -0.83 6.01 0.36
CA ILE A 221 -0.54 4.65 -0.11
C ILE A 221 -1.56 4.32 -1.19
N ILE A 222 -1.09 4.06 -2.40
CA ILE A 222 -1.95 3.58 -3.49
C ILE A 222 -1.37 2.32 -4.12
N ALA A 223 -2.26 1.43 -4.53
CA ALA A 223 -1.89 0.24 -5.28
C ALA A 223 -2.95 -0.06 -6.33
N SER A 224 -2.50 -0.33 -7.55
CA SER A 224 -3.30 -0.83 -8.66
C SER A 224 -2.68 -2.14 -9.10
N THR A 225 -3.09 -3.24 -8.47
CA THR A 225 -2.45 -4.54 -8.66
C THR A 225 -2.93 -5.15 -9.97
N THR A 226 -2.09 -5.08 -10.99
CA THR A 226 -2.35 -5.59 -12.34
C THR A 226 -1.64 -6.91 -12.59
N ASP A 227 -2.27 -7.82 -13.35
CA ASP A 227 -1.68 -9.07 -13.85
C ASP A 227 -0.70 -8.86 -15.00
#